data_AF-A0A964XC62-F1
#
_entry.id   AF-A0A964XC62-F1
#
_cell.length_a   1.000
_cell.length_b   1.000
_cell.length_c   1.000
_cell.angle_alpha   90.00
_cell.angle_beta   90.00
_cell.angle_gamma   90.00
#
_symmetry.space_group_name_H-M   'P 1'
#
loop_
_entity.id
_entity.type
_entity.pdbx_description
1 polymer ?
#
loop_
_entity_poly.entity_id
_entity_poly.type
_entity_poly.pdbx_seq_one_letter_code
_entity_poly.pdbx_strand_id
1 'polypeptide(L)' 'MRVVCAPDSFKESMTAASAADAMARGLASLDPGLEIDRCPVSDGGEGFVEAMRVAN' A
#
# COMPACT_ATOMS: atom_id res chain seq x y z
N MET A 1 -1.24 17.99 -2.49
CA MET A 1 -1.51 17.01 -3.58
C MET A 1 -1.86 15.69 -2.92
N ARG A 2 -2.79 14.91 -3.49
CA ARG A 2 -3.19 13.62 -2.92
C ARG A 2 -2.64 12.46 -3.75
N VAL A 3 -2.08 11.46 -3.09
CA VAL A 3 -1.43 10.29 -3.70
C VAL A 3 -2.01 9.01 -3.11
N VAL A 4 -2.38 8.08 -3.99
CA VAL A 4 -2.84 6.75 -3.59
C VAL A 4 -1.71 5.74 -3.80
N CYS A 5 -1.26 5.11 -2.72
CA CYS A 5 -0.33 3.98 -2.78
C CYS A 5 -1.13 2.69 -2.90
N ALA A 6 -1.27 2.17 -4.13
CA ALA A 6 -2.00 0.95 -4.43
C ALA A 6 -1.14 -0.21 -4.98
N PRO A 7 -0.17 -0.72 -4.20
CA PRO A 7 0.65 -1.85 -4.64
C PRO A 7 -0.04 -3.19 -4.40
N ASP A 8 0.37 -4.19 -5.19
CA ASP A 8 0.19 -5.61 -4.88
C ASP A 8 1.40 -6.14 -4.09
N SER A 9 1.29 -7.38 -3.61
CA SER A 9 2.37 -8.09 -2.92
C SER A 9 3.59 -8.33 -3.81
N PHE A 10 4.75 -8.37 -3.16
CA PHE A 10 5.98 -8.86 -3.74
C PHE A 10 6.04 -10.33 -3.35
N LYS A 11 5.77 -11.20 -4.31
CA LYS A 11 5.62 -12.65 -4.08
C LYS A 11 6.79 -13.19 -3.25
N GLU A 12 6.45 -13.91 -2.19
CA GLU A 12 7.39 -14.52 -1.22
C GLU A 12 8.33 -13.55 -0.48
N SER A 13 8.08 -12.24 -0.56
CA SER A 13 8.95 -11.22 0.03
C SER A 13 8.21 -10.25 0.94
N MET A 14 7.16 -9.59 0.43
CA MET A 14 6.51 -8.48 1.11
C MET A 14 5.02 -8.45 0.80
N THR A 15 4.19 -8.25 1.81
CA THR A 15 2.74 -8.10 1.63
C THR A 15 2.40 -6.77 0.97
N ALA A 16 1.24 -6.68 0.31
CA ALA A 16 0.73 -5.45 -0.28
C ALA A 16 0.65 -4.30 0.76
N ALA A 17 0.21 -4.60 1.99
CA ALA A 17 0.14 -3.62 3.08
C ALA A 17 1.52 -3.06 3.45
N SER A 18 2.52 -3.93 3.62
CA SER A 18 3.90 -3.50 3.91
C SER A 18 4.49 -2.66 2.79
N ALA A 19 4.19 -3.00 1.53
CA ALA A 19 4.58 -2.21 0.37
C ALA A 19 3.92 -0.82 0.39
N ALA A 20 2.62 -0.74 0.66
CA ALA A 20 1.89 0.52 0.75
C ALA A 20 2.44 1.43 1.87
N ASP A 21 2.77 0.86 3.02
CA ASP A 21 3.40 1.58 4.13
C ASP A 21 4.82 2.08 3.76
N ALA A 22 5.61 1.26 3.05
CA ALA A 22 6.94 1.67 2.59
C ALA A 22 6.88 2.83 1.60
N MET A 23 5.95 2.77 0.63
CA MET A 23 5.69 3.87 -0.31
C MET A 23 5.29 5.15 0.43
N ALA A 24 4.34 5.05 1.36
CA ALA A 24 3.87 6.21 2.12
C ALA A 24 4.98 6.86 2.95
N ARG A 25 5.85 6.08 3.60
CA ARG A 25 7.01 6.61 4.35
C ARG A 25 7.98 7.35 3.43
N GLY A 26 8.28 6.79 2.26
CA GLY A 26 9.15 7.44 1.29
C GLY A 26 8.58 8.77 0.80
N LEU A 27 7.30 8.78 0.42
CA LEU A 27 6.62 10.00 -0.04
C LEU A 27 6.56 11.07 1.06
N ALA A 28 6.19 10.70 2.29
CA ALA A 28 6.13 11.63 3.41
C ALA A 28 7.51 12.24 3.77
N SER A 29 8.60 11.51 3.52
CA SER A 29 9.96 12.02 3.73
C SER A 29 10.39 13.07 2.70
N LEU A 30 9.77 13.09 1.52
CA LEU A 30 10.06 14.05 0.44
C LEU A 30 9.22 15.31 0.57
N ASP A 31 7.95 15.17 0.91
CA ASP A 31 7.02 16.30 1.08
C ASP A 31 5.99 15.98 2.18
N PRO A 32 6.11 16.61 3.37
CA PRO A 32 5.15 16.46 4.46
C PRO A 32 3.73 16.99 4.14
N GLY A 33 3.56 17.75 3.06
CA GLY A 33 2.28 18.29 2.60
C GLY A 33 1.49 17.34 1.70
N LEU A 34 1.99 16.12 1.43
CA LEU A 34 1.25 15.11 0.69
C LEU A 34 0.17 14.47 1.56
N GLU A 35 -1.05 14.42 1.04
CA GLU A 35 -2.10 13.56 1.55
C GLU A 35 -1.92 12.17 0.92
N ILE A 36 -1.69 11.14 1.75
CA ILE A 36 -1.32 9.81 1.26
C ILE A 36 -2.36 8.79 1.73
N ASP A 37 -3.02 8.14 0.78
CA ASP A 37 -3.89 6.99 1.06
C ASP A 37 -3.16 5.70 0.77
N ARG A 38 -3.21 4.76 1.72
CA ARG A 38 -2.69 3.41 1.54
C ARG A 38 -3.86 2.52 1.13
N CYS A 39 -3.76 1.95 -0.07
CA CYS A 39 -4.81 1.13 -0.67
C CYS A 39 -4.18 -0.18 -1.19
N PRO A 40 -3.70 -1.07 -0.32
CA PRO A 40 -3.13 -2.34 -0.77
C PRO A 40 -4.16 -3.12 -1.59
N VAL A 41 -3.73 -3.62 -2.75
CA VAL A 41 -4.60 -4.35 -3.69
C VAL A 41 -4.16 -5.80 -3.82
N SER A 42 -5.03 -6.62 -4.42
CA SER A 42 -4.74 -7.98 -4.83
C SER A 42 -5.60 -8.32 -6.05
N ASP A 43 -5.10 -9.20 -6.90
CA ASP A 43 -5.80 -9.73 -8.08
C ASP A 43 -6.70 -10.95 -7.77
N GLY A 44 -6.82 -11.34 -6.50
CA GLY A 44 -7.56 -12.53 -6.06
C GLY A 44 -6.66 -13.73 -5.74
N GLY A 45 -5.36 -13.61 -5.92
CA GLY A 45 -4.37 -14.62 -5.53
C GLY A 45 -4.10 -14.70 -4.03
N GLU A 46 -2.93 -15.23 -3.70
CA GLU A 46 -2.46 -15.32 -2.32
C GLU A 46 -2.36 -13.92 -1.68
N GLY A 47 -2.87 -13.77 -0.46
CA GLY A 47 -2.91 -12.48 0.23
C GLY A 47 -4.14 -11.62 -0.07
N PHE A 48 -5.09 -12.06 -0.92
CA PHE A 48 -6.33 -11.34 -1.22
C PHE A 48 -7.13 -10.94 0.02
N VAL A 49 -7.36 -11.89 0.93
CA VAL A 49 -8.12 -11.63 2.17
C VAL A 49 -7.45 -10.53 3.00
N GLU A 50 -6.12 -10.52 3.07
CA GLU A 50 -5.41 -9.50 3.84
C GLU A 50 -5.42 -8.14 3.16
N ALA A 51 -5.35 -8.07 1.84
CA ALA A 51 -5.54 -6.82 1.11
C ALA A 51 -6.93 -6.21 1.36
N MET A 52 -7.98 -7.05 1.41
CA MET A 52 -9.36 -6.61 1.63
C MET A 52 -9.66 -6.19 3.07
N ARG A 53 -8.92 -6.67 4.08
CA ARG A 53 -9.13 -6.28 5.50
C ARG A 53 -8.79 -4.82 5.79
N VAL A 54 -7.99 -4.18 4.93
CA VAL A 54 -7.52 -2.80 5.11
C VAL A 54 -8.50 -1.77 4.54
N ALA A 55 -9.56 -2.22 3.85
CA ALA A 55 -10.63 -1.37 3.36
C ALA A 55 -11.65 -1.10 4.48
N ASN A 56 -11.43 -0.03 5.26
CA ASN A 56 -12.45 0.59 6.12
C ASN A 56 -12.25 2.12 6.13
#